data_AF-G3X0D4-F1
#
_entry.id   AF-G3X0D4-F1
#
_cell.length_a   1.000
_cell.length_b   1.000
_cell.length_c   1.000
_cell.angle_alpha   90.00
_cell.angle_beta   90.00
_cell.angle_gamma   90.00
#
_symmetry.space_group_name_H-M   'P 1'
#
loop_
_entity.id
_entity.type
_entity.pdbx_description
1 polymer ?
#
loop_
_entity_poly.entity_id
_entity_poly.type
_entity_poly.pdbx_seq_one_letter_code
_entity_poly.pdbx_strand_id
1 'polypeptide(L)'
;MKAMGTITDPQVRFGRRAGLPREAVGETDPWTDSQIPNGTLLPSGVDLHQVTILPNDEWKRIQNSLDKLSRKAAQLRAEKKAKKDMHLNSQEMVKHWANTYSGMRKQKLRDKELREQEEENEKQRIDMEEELRKAEERKKAIERAKIQEYYQTDRVKTFHRALLLSKVLKERDAQIRFQKKKLNTDAKWEEELKQNIEKALKKEKEKTDKRQNDRMAFANDLLKQIKEREEAEEQRKKQEEKDAKEIEKQAKLHELELIKRQEKKEEKMLECKKMHLETMENRSIIRAIEEQEREEEDEKIRKFIKAKKGLANIRREKDAETHRLMEERKERIFNYLSELIRKKLGNEDDILARDIAEAEAEREQEEKEKEEKRKAKLKEIEEYRIAVEKSKMEQKEQEKKESEETLKAFKEADKLFWETRGENQQKKKDEKKTTQSFLIQQIAEKKVNMKQQLENDLDYQKESEALVFEKEKEFKQYAREVIESESKSTKNIYPLLNAVKYGPGSGRGPPLTERGGIRPSYQAKDFLGNQLPDYTSRRSVEHDSIGKTKRRLGFTW
;
A
#
# COMPACT_ATOMS: atom_id res chain seq x y z
N MET A 1 0.93 6.80 36.35
CA MET A 1 1.15 8.09 37.03
C MET A 1 2.05 7.86 38.23
N LYS A 2 3.10 8.67 38.41
CA LYS A 2 3.95 8.70 39.62
C LYS A 2 3.59 9.93 40.46
N ALA A 3 3.83 9.82 41.76
CA ALA A 3 3.79 10.84 42.82
C ALA A 3 3.46 12.30 42.43
N MET A 4 2.37 12.83 43.01
CA MET A 4 2.10 14.28 43.05
C MET A 4 2.97 14.92 44.12
N GLY A 5 3.79 15.90 43.74
CA GLY A 5 4.57 16.72 44.66
C GLY A 5 3.74 17.87 45.23
N THR A 6 3.89 18.13 46.53
CA THR A 6 3.28 19.25 47.24
C THR A 6 3.93 20.58 46.86
N ILE A 7 3.13 21.61 46.54
CA ILE A 7 3.59 23.00 46.43
C ILE A 7 3.04 23.79 47.63
N THR A 8 3.91 24.57 48.26
CA THR A 8 3.64 25.37 49.46
C THR A 8 3.39 26.83 49.10
N ASP A 9 2.22 27.37 49.47
CA ASP A 9 1.94 28.81 49.44
C ASP A 9 2.27 29.47 50.79
N PRO A 10 2.99 30.61 50.79
CA PRO A 10 3.09 31.50 51.95
C PRO A 10 2.44 32.86 51.65
N GLN A 11 1.46 33.28 52.46
CA GLN A 11 1.00 34.68 52.45
C GLN A 11 0.93 35.27 53.86
N VAL A 12 1.71 36.32 54.08
CA VAL A 12 1.89 36.96 55.39
C VAL A 12 0.93 38.13 55.58
N ARG A 13 0.15 38.01 56.64
CA ARG A 13 -0.47 39.02 57.51
C ARG A 13 -0.10 40.50 57.26
N PHE A 14 -1.14 41.32 57.09
CA PHE A 14 -1.36 42.51 57.94
C PHE A 14 -2.85 42.58 58.27
N GLY A 15 -3.21 43.09 59.45
CA GLY A 15 -4.61 43.21 59.85
C GLY A 15 -4.88 44.49 60.65
N ARG A 16 -6.15 44.75 60.98
CA ARG A 16 -6.57 45.53 62.17
C ARG A 16 -8.09 45.44 62.39
N ARG A 17 -8.45 45.32 63.67
CA ARG A 17 -9.79 45.49 64.29
C ARG A 17 -10.90 44.51 63.85
N ALA A 18 -11.13 43.52 64.71
CA ALA A 18 -12.41 42.82 64.79
C ALA A 18 -13.48 43.77 65.37
N GLY A 19 -14.68 43.74 64.78
CA GLY A 19 -15.92 44.23 65.39
C GLY A 19 -16.93 43.09 65.36
N LEU A 20 -17.51 42.77 66.52
CA LEU A 20 -18.52 41.72 66.65
C LEU A 20 -19.82 42.14 65.93
N PRO A 21 -20.49 41.24 65.18
CA PRO A 21 -21.89 41.44 64.83
C PRO A 21 -22.73 41.25 66.09
N ARG A 22 -23.41 42.31 66.52
CA ARG A 22 -24.41 42.26 67.59
C ARG A 22 -25.72 41.77 67.00
N GLU A 23 -26.27 40.70 67.56
CA GLU A 23 -27.61 40.22 67.23
C GLU A 23 -28.64 41.31 67.56
N ALA A 24 -29.43 41.72 66.58
CA ALA A 24 -30.54 42.64 66.76
C ALA A 24 -31.79 41.84 67.12
N VAL A 25 -31.97 41.62 68.43
CA VAL A 25 -33.26 41.25 69.02
C VAL A 25 -34.28 42.34 68.68
N GLY A 26 -35.50 41.95 68.35
CA GLY A 26 -36.50 42.85 67.76
C GLY A 26 -36.96 43.97 68.68
N GLU A 27 -37.29 45.11 68.07
CA GLU A 27 -38.06 46.19 68.68
C GLU A 27 -39.51 46.06 68.24
N THR A 28 -40.36 45.67 69.19
CA THR A 28 -41.82 45.76 69.11
C THR A 28 -42.26 47.19 69.38
N ASP A 29 -42.93 47.83 68.42
CA ASP A 29 -43.79 48.99 68.69
C ASP A 29 -45.12 48.81 67.95
N PRO A 30 -46.18 48.39 68.66
CA PRO A 30 -47.52 48.88 68.38
C PRO A 30 -48.17 49.50 69.62
N TRP A 31 -48.95 50.56 69.37
CA TRP A 31 -49.73 51.44 70.25
C TRP A 31 -49.07 52.78 70.57
N THR A 32 -49.62 53.94 70.17
CA THR A 32 -50.76 54.24 69.26
C THR A 32 -50.72 55.74 69.01
N ASP A 33 -51.24 56.20 67.86
CA ASP A 33 -52.06 57.42 67.91
C ASP A 33 -53.22 57.36 66.91
N SER A 34 -54.38 56.99 67.44
CA SER A 34 -55.56 57.86 67.48
C SER A 34 -56.00 58.51 66.17
N GLN A 35 -56.41 57.71 65.19
CA GLN A 35 -57.44 58.17 64.26
C GLN A 35 -58.76 58.31 65.04
N ILE A 36 -59.11 59.55 65.36
CA ILE A 36 -60.36 59.92 66.04
C ILE A 36 -61.54 59.43 65.18
N PRO A 37 -62.44 58.58 65.72
CA PRO A 37 -63.64 58.19 64.99
C PRO A 37 -64.61 59.38 64.98
N ASN A 38 -64.68 60.07 63.84
CA ASN A 38 -65.81 60.96 63.50
C ASN A 38 -67.05 60.11 63.23
N GLY A 39 -67.59 59.50 64.29
CA GLY A 39 -68.87 58.79 64.32
C GLY A 39 -69.71 59.39 65.44
N THR A 40 -70.82 60.03 65.08
CA THR A 40 -71.67 60.82 65.97
C THR A 40 -72.36 59.95 67.03
N LEU A 41 -71.67 59.67 68.13
CA LEU A 41 -72.25 59.09 69.34
C LEU A 41 -72.58 60.20 70.34
N LEU A 42 -73.66 60.94 70.05
CA LEU A 42 -74.33 61.74 71.06
C LEU A 42 -75.02 60.77 72.04
N PRO A 43 -74.72 60.81 73.35
CA PRO A 43 -75.51 60.09 74.35
C PRO A 43 -76.96 60.60 74.30
N SER A 44 -77.93 59.68 74.24
CA SER A 44 -79.34 60.03 74.12
C SER A 44 -79.84 60.77 75.36
N GLY A 45 -79.96 62.11 75.30
CA GLY A 45 -80.61 62.89 76.36
C GLY A 45 -80.22 64.35 76.58
N VAL A 46 -79.51 65.05 75.67
CA VAL A 46 -79.12 66.47 75.88
C VAL A 46 -79.41 67.34 74.67
N ASP A 47 -80.00 68.52 74.89
CA ASP A 47 -80.42 69.51 73.88
C ASP A 47 -79.29 70.50 73.53
N LEU A 48 -79.22 70.96 72.28
CA LEU A 48 -78.02 71.48 71.61
C LEU A 48 -77.85 73.01 71.56
N HIS A 49 -78.67 73.78 72.26
CA HIS A 49 -78.82 75.23 72.07
C HIS A 49 -77.78 76.15 72.77
N GLN A 50 -76.59 75.69 73.17
CA GLN A 50 -75.69 76.45 74.07
C GLN A 50 -74.15 76.50 73.75
N VAL A 51 -73.70 76.42 72.48
CA VAL A 51 -72.25 76.51 72.17
C VAL A 51 -71.93 77.44 70.97
N THR A 52 -70.83 78.21 71.07
CA THR A 52 -70.32 79.14 70.04
C THR A 52 -68.91 78.72 69.58
N ILE A 53 -68.56 78.89 68.28
CA ILE A 53 -67.33 78.35 67.65
C ILE A 53 -66.50 79.48 66.99
N LEU A 54 -65.16 79.36 67.00
CA LEU A 54 -64.21 80.36 66.51
C LEU A 54 -63.54 79.95 65.16
N PRO A 55 -63.27 80.86 64.20
CA PRO A 55 -62.80 80.49 62.85
C PRO A 55 -61.32 80.06 62.71
N ASN A 56 -61.04 79.15 61.78
CA ASN A 56 -59.74 78.52 61.55
C ASN A 56 -58.63 79.49 61.05
N ASP A 57 -58.97 80.50 60.27
CA ASP A 57 -57.97 81.38 59.65
C ASP A 57 -57.34 82.36 60.66
N GLU A 58 -58.10 82.75 61.69
CA GLU A 58 -57.58 83.49 62.84
C GLU A 58 -56.55 82.66 63.63
N TRP A 59 -56.85 81.37 63.86
CA TRP A 59 -55.92 80.44 64.52
C TRP A 59 -54.60 80.31 63.75
N LYS A 60 -54.67 80.08 62.42
CA LYS A 60 -53.49 79.99 61.55
C LYS A 60 -52.70 81.31 61.53
N ARG A 61 -53.36 82.46 61.54
CA ARG A 61 -52.70 83.79 61.59
C ARG A 61 -51.87 83.94 62.85
N ILE A 62 -52.44 83.60 64.01
CA ILE A 62 -51.77 83.69 65.31
C ILE A 62 -50.55 82.75 65.32
N GLN A 63 -50.73 81.48 64.95
CA GLN A 63 -49.64 80.49 64.90
C GLN A 63 -48.50 80.92 63.96
N ASN A 64 -48.82 81.43 62.77
CA ASN A 64 -47.82 81.89 61.81
C ASN A 64 -47.05 83.15 62.25
N SER A 65 -47.63 83.99 63.11
CA SER A 65 -46.98 85.22 63.60
C SER A 65 -45.79 84.94 64.52
N LEU A 66 -45.87 83.86 65.31
CA LEU A 66 -44.88 83.46 66.31
C LEU A 66 -43.66 82.76 65.68
N ASP A 67 -43.82 82.11 64.53
CA ASP A 67 -42.82 81.17 63.99
C ASP A 67 -41.90 81.75 62.88
N LYS A 68 -41.11 82.78 63.21
CA LYS A 68 -40.17 83.40 62.24
C LYS A 68 -38.84 82.66 62.06
N LEU A 69 -38.33 81.99 63.09
CA LEU A 69 -37.03 81.29 63.04
C LEU A 69 -37.11 79.95 62.30
N SER A 70 -38.17 79.17 62.54
CA SER A 70 -38.45 77.94 61.80
C SER A 70 -38.54 78.19 60.30
N ARG A 71 -39.20 79.28 59.87
CA ARG A 71 -39.27 79.69 58.45
C ARG A 71 -37.88 79.89 57.82
N LYS A 72 -36.95 80.59 58.49
CA LYS A 72 -35.57 80.74 57.98
C LYS A 72 -34.82 79.39 57.92
N ALA A 73 -34.99 78.53 58.91
CA ALA A 73 -34.40 77.19 58.91
C ALA A 73 -34.99 76.28 57.81
N ALA A 74 -36.29 76.38 57.56
CA ALA A 74 -37.00 75.67 56.48
C ALA A 74 -36.53 76.16 55.11
N GLN A 75 -36.38 77.49 54.91
CA GLN A 75 -35.82 78.07 53.69
C GLN A 75 -34.40 77.56 53.40
N LEU A 76 -33.50 77.57 54.39
CA LEU A 76 -32.14 77.04 54.22
C LEU A 76 -32.10 75.52 53.95
N ARG A 77 -33.03 74.74 54.52
CA ARG A 77 -33.18 73.31 54.20
C ARG A 77 -33.70 73.10 52.78
N ALA A 78 -34.69 73.89 52.36
CA ALA A 78 -35.23 73.87 51.00
C ALA A 78 -34.18 74.25 49.96
N GLU A 79 -33.38 75.29 50.22
CA GLU A 79 -32.27 75.71 49.34
C GLU A 79 -31.17 74.63 49.24
N LYS A 80 -30.78 74.03 50.37
CA LYS A 80 -29.84 72.90 50.38
C LYS A 80 -30.40 71.67 49.66
N LYS A 81 -31.70 71.42 49.75
CA LYS A 81 -32.37 70.34 49.00
C LYS A 81 -32.35 70.66 47.49
N ALA A 82 -32.82 71.83 47.09
CA ALA A 82 -32.78 72.28 45.69
C ALA A 82 -31.37 72.24 45.08
N LYS A 83 -30.33 72.62 45.82
CA LYS A 83 -28.93 72.50 45.37
C LYS A 83 -28.48 71.04 45.19
N LYS A 84 -28.92 70.12 46.04
CA LYS A 84 -28.67 68.67 45.87
C LYS A 84 -29.43 68.11 44.68
N ASP A 85 -30.71 68.46 44.54
CA ASP A 85 -31.57 68.02 43.45
C ASP A 85 -31.03 68.52 42.10
N MET A 86 -30.61 69.80 42.02
CA MET A 86 -29.91 70.34 40.84
C MET A 86 -28.58 69.62 40.54
N HIS A 87 -27.81 69.24 41.56
CA HIS A 87 -26.57 68.48 41.36
C HIS A 87 -26.84 67.06 40.85
N LEU A 88 -27.87 66.38 41.37
CA LEU A 88 -28.31 65.07 40.89
C LEU A 88 -28.79 65.15 39.43
N ASN A 89 -29.64 66.11 39.11
CA ASN A 89 -30.10 66.36 37.73
C ASN A 89 -28.91 66.62 36.79
N SER A 90 -27.91 67.39 37.23
CA SER A 90 -26.68 67.63 36.47
C SER A 90 -25.87 66.35 36.26
N GLN A 91 -25.69 65.53 37.30
CA GLN A 91 -25.03 64.23 37.16
C GLN A 91 -25.77 63.30 36.20
N GLU A 92 -27.10 63.29 36.22
CA GLU A 92 -27.92 62.49 35.31
C GLU A 92 -27.78 62.93 33.86
N MET A 93 -27.84 64.23 33.58
CA MET A 93 -27.55 64.76 32.24
C MET A 93 -26.16 64.34 31.76
N VAL A 94 -25.12 64.44 32.62
CA VAL A 94 -23.75 64.05 32.28
C VAL A 94 -23.60 62.54 32.04
N LYS A 95 -24.40 61.66 32.67
CA LYS A 95 -24.40 60.21 32.36
C LYS A 95 -24.75 59.92 30.90
N HIS A 96 -25.57 60.77 30.27
CA HIS A 96 -26.01 60.63 28.89
C HIS A 96 -25.13 61.38 27.88
N TRP A 97 -24.12 62.14 28.33
CA TRP A 97 -23.18 62.84 27.46
C TRP A 97 -22.11 61.88 26.91
N ALA A 98 -22.27 61.47 25.65
CA ALA A 98 -21.33 60.56 24.96
C ALA A 98 -19.87 61.06 24.99
N ASN A 99 -19.66 62.37 24.90
CA ASN A 99 -18.34 63.00 24.80
C ASN A 99 -17.61 63.16 26.15
N THR A 100 -18.15 62.67 27.27
CA THR A 100 -17.42 62.63 28.54
C THR A 100 -16.31 61.57 28.49
N TYR A 101 -15.16 61.81 29.14
CA TYR A 101 -14.03 60.86 29.18
C TYR A 101 -14.44 59.44 29.62
N SER A 102 -15.37 59.33 30.58
CA SER A 102 -15.96 58.06 31.03
C SER A 102 -16.85 57.39 29.96
N GLY A 103 -17.60 58.18 29.19
CA GLY A 103 -18.41 57.74 28.04
C GLY A 103 -17.53 57.20 26.91
N MET A 104 -16.54 57.98 26.47
CA MET A 104 -15.57 57.57 25.46
C MET A 104 -14.76 56.34 25.89
N ARG A 105 -14.37 56.21 27.17
CA ARG A 105 -13.72 54.99 27.68
C ARG A 105 -14.65 53.77 27.62
N LYS A 106 -15.92 53.91 28.01
CA LYS A 106 -16.92 52.83 27.89
C LYS A 106 -17.20 52.45 26.44
N GLN A 107 -17.21 53.42 25.52
CA GLN A 107 -17.36 53.16 24.09
C GLN A 107 -16.15 52.39 23.54
N LYS A 108 -14.91 52.87 23.77
CA LYS A 108 -13.69 52.16 23.38
C LYS A 108 -13.59 50.73 23.94
N LEU A 109 -14.15 50.46 25.12
CA LEU A 109 -14.26 49.11 25.67
C LEU A 109 -15.27 48.26 24.90
N ARG A 110 -16.49 48.77 24.64
CA ARG A 110 -17.49 48.09 23.81
C ARG A 110 -17.01 47.84 22.37
N ASP A 111 -16.32 48.81 21.76
CA ASP A 111 -15.76 48.69 20.41
C ASP A 111 -14.54 47.73 20.37
N LYS A 112 -13.92 47.44 21.53
CA LYS A 112 -12.89 46.41 21.66
C LYS A 112 -13.54 45.04 21.84
N GLU A 113 -14.51 44.93 22.73
CA GLU A 113 -15.31 43.72 22.96
C GLU A 113 -16.02 43.24 21.69
N LEU A 114 -16.62 44.16 20.91
CA LEU A 114 -17.25 43.85 19.62
C LEU A 114 -16.22 43.28 18.62
N ARG A 115 -15.03 43.90 18.51
CA ARG A 115 -13.96 43.38 17.64
C ARG A 115 -13.42 42.04 18.12
N GLU A 116 -13.29 41.83 19.42
CA GLU A 116 -12.86 40.53 19.98
C GLU A 116 -13.91 39.44 19.68
N GLN A 117 -15.21 39.76 19.77
CA GLN A 117 -16.30 38.87 19.37
C GLN A 117 -16.31 38.62 17.85
N GLU A 118 -16.10 39.64 17.01
CA GLU A 118 -15.99 39.49 15.55
C GLU A 118 -14.78 38.63 15.15
N GLU A 119 -13.62 38.84 15.77
CA GLU A 119 -12.41 38.03 15.57
C GLU A 119 -12.59 36.58 16.07
N GLU A 120 -13.30 36.36 17.18
CA GLU A 120 -13.58 35.02 17.69
C GLU A 120 -14.59 34.30 16.80
N ASN A 121 -15.66 34.97 16.36
CA ASN A 121 -16.61 34.44 15.40
C ASN A 121 -15.94 34.07 14.08
N GLU A 122 -15.01 34.89 13.58
CA GLU A 122 -14.28 34.55 12.35
C GLU A 122 -13.33 33.37 12.52
N LYS A 123 -12.65 33.24 13.68
CA LYS A 123 -11.86 32.05 14.03
C LYS A 123 -12.75 30.80 14.07
N GLN A 124 -13.90 30.87 14.73
CA GLN A 124 -14.87 29.77 14.78
C GLN A 124 -15.37 29.40 13.37
N ARG A 125 -15.60 30.37 12.48
CA ARG A 125 -15.96 30.12 11.07
C ARG A 125 -14.84 29.41 10.31
N ILE A 126 -13.58 29.84 10.49
CA ILE A 126 -12.40 29.21 9.88
C ILE A 126 -12.23 27.78 10.40
N ASP A 127 -12.35 27.55 11.72
CA ASP A 127 -12.26 26.21 12.32
C ASP A 127 -13.33 25.28 11.75
N MET A 128 -14.59 25.75 11.64
CA MET A 128 -15.69 25.00 11.03
C MET A 128 -15.45 24.70 9.54
N GLU A 129 -14.92 25.66 8.77
CA GLU A 129 -14.57 25.44 7.35
C GLU A 129 -13.40 24.44 7.20
N GLU A 130 -12.39 24.54 8.06
CA GLU A 130 -11.29 23.57 8.10
C GLU A 130 -11.76 22.17 8.50
N GLU A 131 -12.65 22.04 9.48
CA GLU A 131 -13.23 20.75 9.86
C GLU A 131 -14.05 20.14 8.72
N LEU A 132 -14.86 20.94 8.02
CA LEU A 132 -15.57 20.51 6.81
C LEU A 132 -14.60 20.07 5.71
N ARG A 133 -13.52 20.82 5.45
CA ARG A 133 -12.51 20.45 4.45
C ARG A 133 -11.78 19.15 4.84
N LYS A 134 -11.38 19.00 6.11
CA LYS A 134 -10.75 17.78 6.63
C LYS A 134 -11.71 16.58 6.57
N ALA A 135 -12.99 16.78 6.86
CA ALA A 135 -14.03 15.76 6.74
C ALA A 135 -14.26 15.35 5.28
N GLU A 136 -14.27 16.30 4.35
CA GLU A 136 -14.32 16.03 2.90
C GLU A 136 -13.08 15.28 2.40
N GLU A 137 -11.87 15.70 2.79
CA GLU A 137 -10.62 15.01 2.43
C GLU A 137 -10.62 13.57 2.96
N ARG A 138 -11.03 13.37 4.22
CA ARG A 138 -11.23 12.05 4.82
C ARG A 138 -12.27 11.23 4.06
N LYS A 139 -13.41 11.82 3.69
CA LYS A 139 -14.45 11.16 2.88
C LYS A 139 -13.91 10.73 1.51
N LYS A 140 -13.24 11.64 0.79
CA LYS A 140 -12.59 11.38 -0.51
C LYS A 140 -11.52 10.27 -0.38
N ALA A 141 -10.76 10.25 0.71
CA ALA A 141 -9.78 9.19 0.98
C ALA A 141 -10.45 7.82 1.24
N ILE A 142 -11.53 7.78 2.04
CA ILE A 142 -12.32 6.57 2.29
C ILE A 142 -12.99 6.06 1.01
N GLU A 143 -13.55 6.94 0.18
CA GLU A 143 -14.15 6.59 -1.12
C GLU A 143 -13.11 6.01 -2.09
N ARG A 144 -11.92 6.62 -2.18
CA ARG A 144 -10.80 6.07 -2.96
C ARG A 144 -10.38 4.69 -2.45
N ALA A 145 -10.27 4.50 -1.13
CA ALA A 145 -9.93 3.21 -0.54
C ALA A 145 -11.01 2.14 -0.83
N LYS A 146 -12.29 2.48 -0.70
CA LYS A 146 -13.42 1.59 -1.07
C LYS A 146 -13.38 1.16 -2.55
N ILE A 147 -13.12 2.10 -3.46
CA ILE A 147 -12.99 1.80 -4.90
C ILE A 147 -11.79 0.88 -5.15
N GLN A 148 -10.65 1.12 -4.49
CA GLN A 148 -9.47 0.27 -4.58
C GLN A 148 -9.74 -1.14 -4.05
N GLU A 149 -10.34 -1.28 -2.86
CA GLU A 149 -10.72 -2.58 -2.28
C GLU A 149 -11.67 -3.35 -3.20
N TYR A 150 -12.71 -2.69 -3.71
CA TYR A 150 -13.65 -3.26 -4.67
C TYR A 150 -12.95 -3.75 -5.95
N TYR A 151 -12.04 -2.97 -6.52
CA TYR A 151 -11.23 -3.38 -7.68
C TYR A 151 -10.20 -4.47 -7.35
N GLN A 152 -9.81 -4.64 -6.09
CA GLN A 152 -8.96 -5.75 -5.66
C GLN A 152 -9.71 -7.07 -5.49
N THR A 153 -11.05 -7.09 -5.54
CA THR A 153 -11.82 -8.35 -5.51
C THR A 153 -11.57 -9.18 -6.78
N ASP A 154 -11.42 -10.50 -6.63
CA ASP A 154 -11.15 -11.41 -7.76
C ASP A 154 -12.27 -11.41 -8.82
N ARG A 155 -13.51 -11.12 -8.37
CA ARG A 155 -14.69 -10.97 -9.23
C ARG A 155 -14.51 -9.78 -10.19
N VAL A 156 -14.13 -8.62 -9.66
CA VAL A 156 -13.88 -7.41 -10.47
C VAL A 156 -12.60 -7.56 -11.31
N LYS A 157 -11.51 -8.11 -10.77
CA LYS A 157 -10.28 -8.41 -11.54
C LYS A 157 -10.56 -9.28 -12.76
N THR A 158 -11.36 -10.35 -12.60
CA THR A 158 -11.73 -11.25 -13.69
C THR A 158 -12.55 -10.52 -14.76
N PHE A 159 -13.46 -9.64 -14.34
CA PHE A 159 -14.26 -8.81 -15.24
C PHE A 159 -13.42 -7.74 -15.97
N HIS A 160 -12.49 -7.07 -15.28
CA HIS A 160 -11.55 -6.11 -15.87
C HIS A 160 -10.60 -6.77 -16.88
N ARG A 161 -10.16 -8.01 -16.63
CA ARG A 161 -9.41 -8.80 -17.62
C ARG A 161 -10.24 -9.07 -18.88
N ALA A 162 -11.54 -9.35 -18.73
CA ALA A 162 -12.45 -9.52 -19.86
C ALA A 162 -12.73 -8.19 -20.60
N LEU A 163 -12.80 -7.07 -19.88
CA LEU A 163 -12.93 -5.72 -20.44
C LEU A 163 -11.71 -5.32 -21.29
N LEU A 164 -10.51 -5.63 -20.80
CA LEU A 164 -9.28 -5.45 -21.56
C LEU A 164 -9.30 -6.29 -22.84
N LEU A 165 -9.75 -7.55 -22.76
CA LEU A 165 -9.87 -8.42 -23.94
C LEU A 165 -10.87 -7.89 -24.97
N SER A 166 -12.04 -7.37 -24.56
CA SER A 166 -13.00 -6.76 -25.50
C SER A 166 -12.44 -5.50 -26.19
N LYS A 167 -11.59 -4.72 -25.50
CA LYS A 167 -10.89 -3.57 -26.09
C LYS A 167 -9.82 -3.99 -27.10
N VAL A 168 -8.98 -4.98 -26.75
CA VAL A 168 -8.00 -5.57 -27.69
C VAL A 168 -8.68 -6.15 -28.94
N LEU A 169 -9.86 -6.76 -28.79
CA LEU A 169 -10.63 -7.28 -29.93
C LEU A 169 -11.20 -6.16 -30.81
N LYS A 170 -11.64 -5.03 -30.23
CA LYS A 170 -12.04 -3.81 -30.97
C LYS A 170 -10.86 -3.23 -31.77
N GLU A 171 -9.68 -3.15 -31.17
CA GLU A 171 -8.46 -2.67 -31.83
C GLU A 171 -8.03 -3.61 -32.97
N ARG A 172 -8.10 -4.93 -32.75
CA ARG A 172 -7.84 -5.94 -33.78
C ARG A 172 -8.78 -5.81 -34.98
N ASP A 173 -10.08 -5.58 -34.74
CA ASP A 173 -11.05 -5.31 -35.81
C ASP A 173 -10.70 -4.03 -36.59
N ALA A 174 -10.22 -2.99 -35.92
CA ALA A 174 -9.77 -1.75 -36.57
C ALA A 174 -8.50 -1.99 -37.42
N GLN A 175 -7.53 -2.75 -36.91
CA GLN A 175 -6.33 -3.17 -37.65
C GLN A 175 -6.68 -4.00 -38.89
N ILE A 176 -7.61 -4.97 -38.78
CA ILE A 176 -8.06 -5.77 -39.93
C ILE A 176 -8.74 -4.89 -40.98
N ARG A 177 -9.56 -3.91 -40.58
CA ARG A 177 -10.18 -2.95 -41.51
C ARG A 177 -9.14 -2.07 -42.19
N PHE A 178 -8.12 -1.62 -41.45
CA PHE A 178 -7.00 -0.85 -42.00
C PHE A 178 -6.20 -1.67 -43.03
N GLN A 179 -5.85 -2.92 -42.69
CA GLN A 179 -5.12 -3.82 -43.59
C GLN A 179 -5.92 -4.10 -44.88
N LYS A 180 -7.24 -4.32 -44.78
CA LYS A 180 -8.11 -4.47 -45.96
C LYS A 180 -8.14 -3.19 -46.83
N LYS A 181 -8.17 -2.00 -46.22
CA LYS A 181 -8.07 -0.74 -46.97
C LYS A 181 -6.73 -0.61 -47.69
N LYS A 182 -5.62 -1.00 -47.04
CA LYS A 182 -4.29 -1.00 -47.66
C LYS A 182 -4.21 -1.94 -48.86
N LEU A 183 -4.68 -3.18 -48.73
CA LEU A 183 -4.74 -4.12 -49.85
C LEU A 183 -5.57 -3.57 -51.03
N ASN A 184 -6.66 -2.86 -50.74
CA ASN A 184 -7.47 -2.21 -51.78
C ASN A 184 -6.77 -1.00 -52.44
N THR A 185 -5.87 -0.28 -51.74
CA THR A 185 -5.05 0.77 -52.38
C THR A 185 -3.91 0.18 -53.20
N ASP A 186 -3.29 -0.90 -52.72
CA ASP A 186 -2.23 -1.61 -53.43
C ASP A 186 -2.79 -2.22 -54.73
N ALA A 187 -4.00 -2.79 -54.71
CA ALA A 187 -4.69 -3.28 -55.91
C ALA A 187 -4.99 -2.18 -56.96
N LYS A 188 -5.36 -0.97 -56.53
CA LYS A 188 -5.53 0.19 -57.44
C LYS A 188 -4.21 0.62 -58.06
N TRP A 189 -3.13 0.63 -57.27
CA TRP A 189 -1.79 0.94 -57.76
C TRP A 189 -1.30 -0.10 -58.78
N GLU A 190 -1.56 -1.40 -58.56
CA GLU A 190 -1.29 -2.44 -59.54
C GLU A 190 -2.08 -2.25 -60.85
N GLU A 191 -3.33 -1.79 -60.76
CA GLU A 191 -4.18 -1.53 -61.93
C GLU A 191 -3.71 -0.30 -62.73
N GLU A 192 -3.33 0.79 -62.06
CA GLU A 192 -2.66 1.94 -62.68
C GLU A 192 -1.32 1.56 -63.33
N LEU A 193 -0.52 0.70 -62.67
CA LEU A 193 0.74 0.20 -63.22
C LEU A 193 0.52 -0.63 -64.48
N LYS A 194 -0.47 -1.53 -64.50
CA LYS A 194 -0.88 -2.31 -65.69
C LYS A 194 -1.28 -1.38 -66.85
N GLN A 195 -2.10 -0.37 -66.59
CA GLN A 195 -2.48 0.62 -67.62
C GLN A 195 -1.28 1.40 -68.16
N ASN A 196 -0.31 1.74 -67.31
CA ASN A 196 0.90 2.45 -67.73
C ASN A 196 1.83 1.57 -68.57
N ILE A 197 1.98 0.29 -68.23
CA ILE A 197 2.71 -0.70 -69.05
C ILE A 197 2.02 -0.88 -70.41
N GLU A 198 0.69 -1.01 -70.44
CA GLU A 198 -0.06 -1.14 -71.70
C GLU A 198 0.09 0.10 -72.60
N LYS A 199 0.02 1.31 -72.03
CA LYS A 199 0.29 2.57 -72.73
C LYS A 199 1.73 2.64 -73.27
N ALA A 200 2.71 2.13 -72.51
CA ALA A 200 4.11 2.07 -72.97
C ALA A 200 4.28 1.11 -74.15
N LEU A 201 3.69 -0.09 -74.08
CA LEU A 201 3.71 -1.07 -75.17
C LEU A 201 3.00 -0.57 -76.43
N LYS A 202 1.87 0.14 -76.29
CA LYS A 202 1.19 0.79 -77.43
C LYS A 202 2.08 1.84 -78.10
N LYS A 203 2.71 2.73 -77.32
CA LYS A 203 3.68 3.72 -77.83
C LYS A 203 4.94 3.11 -78.43
N GLU A 204 5.37 1.93 -77.98
CA GLU A 204 6.47 1.19 -78.60
C GLU A 204 6.06 0.65 -79.97
N LYS A 205 4.90 -0.01 -80.06
CA LYS A 205 4.33 -0.50 -81.33
C LYS A 205 4.16 0.62 -82.35
N GLU A 206 3.56 1.75 -81.95
CA GLU A 206 3.44 2.93 -82.82
C GLU A 206 4.80 3.43 -83.34
N LYS A 207 5.88 3.31 -82.56
CA LYS A 207 7.24 3.65 -82.99
C LYS A 207 7.85 2.60 -83.91
N THR A 208 7.60 1.31 -83.70
CA THR A 208 8.05 0.26 -84.63
C THR A 208 7.34 0.38 -85.96
N ASP A 209 6.04 0.63 -85.95
CA ASP A 209 5.20 0.73 -87.15
C ASP A 209 5.58 1.98 -87.96
N LYS A 210 5.83 3.12 -87.30
CA LYS A 210 6.41 4.31 -87.95
C LYS A 210 7.77 3.99 -88.59
N ARG A 211 8.71 3.38 -87.87
CA ARG A 211 10.01 2.97 -88.44
C ARG A 211 9.89 2.00 -89.61
N GLN A 212 8.88 1.11 -89.61
CA GLN A 212 8.61 0.23 -90.75
C GLN A 212 8.07 1.01 -91.94
N ASN A 213 7.12 1.92 -91.73
CA ASN A 213 6.58 2.80 -92.77
C ASN A 213 7.65 3.72 -93.36
N ASP A 214 8.50 4.33 -92.53
CA ASP A 214 9.63 5.17 -92.97
C ASP A 214 10.63 4.37 -93.83
N ARG A 215 10.92 3.11 -93.44
CA ARG A 215 11.77 2.19 -94.22
C ARG A 215 11.12 1.80 -95.56
N MET A 216 9.81 1.55 -95.58
CA MET A 216 9.08 1.25 -96.82
C MET A 216 9.03 2.46 -97.75
N ALA A 217 8.80 3.66 -97.22
CA ALA A 217 8.86 4.90 -97.99
C ALA A 217 10.26 5.12 -98.60
N PHE A 218 11.31 5.01 -97.78
CA PHE A 218 12.70 5.14 -98.24
C PHE A 218 13.09 4.08 -99.29
N ALA A 219 12.65 2.83 -99.12
CA ALA A 219 12.88 1.78 -100.11
C ALA A 219 12.17 2.06 -101.44
N ASN A 220 10.94 2.59 -101.40
CA ASN A 220 10.20 2.99 -102.59
C ASN A 220 10.87 4.18 -103.31
N ASP A 221 11.41 5.14 -102.57
CA ASP A 221 12.09 6.29 -103.17
C ASP A 221 13.47 5.93 -103.75
N LEU A 222 14.24 5.04 -103.09
CA LEU A 222 15.44 4.44 -103.70
C LEU A 222 15.11 3.71 -105.00
N LEU A 223 13.99 2.96 -105.04
CA LEU A 223 13.57 2.22 -106.22
C LEU A 223 13.13 3.15 -107.38
N LYS A 224 12.64 4.36 -107.10
CA LYS A 224 12.44 5.41 -108.11
C LYS A 224 13.78 5.96 -108.61
N GLN A 225 14.71 6.32 -107.71
CA GLN A 225 16.03 6.85 -108.07
C GLN A 225 16.84 5.88 -108.94
N ILE A 226 16.73 4.57 -108.70
CA ILE A 226 17.35 3.54 -109.54
C ILE A 226 16.78 3.59 -110.96
N LYS A 227 15.45 3.64 -111.12
CA LYS A 227 14.80 3.74 -112.44
C LYS A 227 15.16 5.04 -113.17
N GLU A 228 15.12 6.17 -112.49
CA GLU A 228 15.53 7.47 -113.05
C GLU A 228 16.99 7.44 -113.53
N ARG A 229 17.88 6.74 -112.80
CA ARG A 229 19.27 6.53 -113.19
C ARG A 229 19.42 5.57 -114.37
N GLU A 230 18.66 4.47 -114.41
CA GLU A 230 18.64 3.53 -115.53
C GLU A 230 18.18 4.22 -116.83
N GLU A 231 17.10 5.00 -116.76
CA GLU A 231 16.61 5.84 -117.86
C GLU A 231 17.66 6.87 -118.32
N ALA A 232 18.33 7.55 -117.37
CA ALA A 232 19.41 8.49 -117.70
C ALA A 232 20.64 7.80 -118.31
N GLU A 233 20.99 6.59 -117.88
CA GLU A 233 22.09 5.80 -118.45
C GLU A 233 21.75 5.32 -119.87
N GLU A 234 20.51 4.93 -120.14
CA GLU A 234 20.05 4.64 -121.51
C GLU A 234 20.18 5.87 -122.43
N GLN A 235 19.79 7.06 -121.96
CA GLN A 235 19.92 8.29 -122.75
C GLN A 235 21.40 8.63 -123.00
N ARG A 236 22.28 8.40 -122.01
CA ARG A 236 23.73 8.55 -122.19
C ARG A 236 24.29 7.58 -123.23
N LYS A 237 23.95 6.29 -123.16
CA LYS A 237 24.38 5.29 -124.16
C LYS A 237 23.95 5.67 -125.58
N LYS A 238 22.71 6.17 -125.75
CA LYS A 238 22.19 6.69 -127.02
C LYS A 238 22.93 7.93 -127.53
N GLN A 239 23.58 8.70 -126.65
CA GLN A 239 24.42 9.84 -127.02
C GLN A 239 25.86 9.40 -127.34
N GLU A 240 26.45 8.55 -126.52
CA GLU A 240 27.79 7.97 -126.73
C GLU A 240 27.86 7.21 -128.08
N GLU A 241 26.78 6.55 -128.51
CA GLU A 241 26.70 5.91 -129.84
C GLU A 241 26.71 6.93 -131.01
N LYS A 242 26.15 8.13 -130.82
CA LYS A 242 26.23 9.20 -131.83
C LYS A 242 27.62 9.81 -131.87
N ASP A 243 28.19 10.07 -130.70
CA ASP A 243 29.51 10.68 -130.56
C ASP A 243 30.60 9.73 -131.12
N ALA A 244 30.47 8.42 -130.92
CA ALA A 244 31.35 7.41 -131.53
C ALA A 244 31.30 7.42 -133.07
N LYS A 245 30.11 7.57 -133.67
CA LYS A 245 29.94 7.73 -135.13
C LYS A 245 30.51 9.05 -135.66
N GLU A 246 30.63 10.08 -134.81
CA GLU A 246 31.28 11.34 -135.13
C GLU A 246 32.82 11.21 -135.07
N ILE A 247 33.33 10.53 -134.03
CA ILE A 247 34.76 10.23 -133.86
C ILE A 247 35.29 9.35 -135.00
N GLU A 248 34.53 8.37 -135.49
CA GLU A 248 34.94 7.52 -136.62
C GLU A 248 35.18 8.34 -137.91
N LYS A 249 34.40 9.40 -138.14
CA LYS A 249 34.61 10.34 -139.25
C LYS A 249 35.89 11.17 -139.06
N GLN A 250 36.16 11.61 -137.83
CA GLN A 250 37.34 12.42 -137.49
C GLN A 250 38.64 11.59 -137.54
N ALA A 251 38.60 10.32 -137.12
CA ALA A 251 39.75 9.42 -137.19
C ALA A 251 40.24 9.22 -138.64
N LYS A 252 39.31 8.99 -139.58
CA LYS A 252 39.60 8.88 -141.02
C LYS A 252 40.22 10.14 -141.62
N LEU A 253 39.86 11.33 -141.09
CA LEU A 253 40.49 12.60 -141.45
C LEU A 253 41.92 12.72 -140.92
N HIS A 254 42.19 12.25 -139.70
CA HIS A 254 43.51 12.32 -139.06
C HIS A 254 44.54 11.34 -139.67
N GLU A 255 44.11 10.15 -140.12
CA GLU A 255 45.01 9.21 -140.82
C GLU A 255 45.63 9.82 -142.08
N LEU A 256 44.84 10.59 -142.85
CA LEU A 256 45.31 11.35 -144.01
C LEU A 256 46.33 12.46 -143.66
N GLU A 257 46.30 12.95 -142.42
CA GLU A 257 47.22 13.98 -141.93
C GLU A 257 48.54 13.39 -141.41
N LEU A 258 48.49 12.21 -140.77
CA LEU A 258 49.68 11.52 -140.25
C LEU A 258 50.69 11.15 -141.34
N ILE A 259 50.20 10.71 -142.51
CA ILE A 259 51.04 10.35 -143.67
C ILE A 259 51.96 11.54 -144.04
N LYS A 260 51.39 12.75 -144.17
CA LYS A 260 52.12 14.00 -144.46
C LYS A 260 53.11 14.43 -143.36
N ARG A 261 53.05 13.81 -142.18
CA ARG A 261 53.84 14.19 -141.00
C ARG A 261 55.03 13.26 -140.77
N GLN A 262 54.97 12.03 -141.27
CA GLN A 262 56.11 11.10 -141.24
C GLN A 262 57.23 11.57 -142.16
N GLU A 263 56.88 12.07 -143.36
CA GLU A 263 57.79 12.68 -144.35
C GLU A 263 58.71 13.78 -143.75
N LYS A 264 58.29 14.45 -142.67
CA LYS A 264 59.03 15.55 -142.01
C LYS A 264 59.87 15.13 -140.79
N LYS A 265 59.82 13.87 -140.35
CA LYS A 265 60.52 13.42 -139.14
C LYS A 265 61.90 12.83 -139.40
N GLU A 266 62.08 12.18 -140.54
CA GLU A 266 63.34 11.51 -140.90
C GLU A 266 64.51 12.51 -141.00
N GLU A 267 64.23 13.75 -141.40
CA GLU A 267 65.20 14.85 -141.48
C GLU A 267 65.89 15.21 -140.15
N LYS A 268 65.30 14.92 -138.98
CA LYS A 268 65.78 15.44 -137.66
C LYS A 268 66.61 14.46 -136.82
N MET A 269 66.58 13.17 -137.10
CA MET A 269 67.17 12.16 -136.21
C MET A 269 68.71 12.10 -136.23
N LEU A 270 69.36 12.76 -137.18
CA LEU A 270 70.81 12.68 -137.38
C LEU A 270 71.66 13.41 -136.32
N GLU A 271 71.08 14.30 -135.50
CA GLU A 271 71.85 15.36 -134.84
C GLU A 271 72.20 15.12 -133.35
N CYS A 272 71.38 14.41 -132.58
CA CYS A 272 71.49 14.39 -131.10
C CYS A 272 72.59 13.51 -130.47
N LYS A 273 73.30 12.67 -131.23
CA LYS A 273 73.97 11.46 -130.69
C LYS A 273 75.31 11.68 -129.93
N LYS A 274 75.62 12.90 -129.47
CA LYS A 274 77.01 13.37 -129.22
C LYS A 274 77.42 13.73 -127.76
N MET A 275 76.53 13.67 -126.75
CA MET A 275 76.66 14.50 -125.52
C MET A 275 76.75 13.82 -124.12
N HIS A 276 76.84 12.49 -123.96
CA HIS A 276 76.38 11.83 -122.70
C HIS A 276 77.41 11.44 -121.59
N LEU A 277 78.72 11.42 -121.81
CA LEU A 277 79.61 10.41 -121.16
C LEU A 277 80.34 10.70 -119.81
N GLU A 278 80.04 11.75 -119.02
CA GLU A 278 81.04 12.31 -118.05
C GLU A 278 80.83 12.19 -116.49
N THR A 279 79.79 11.55 -115.91
CA THR A 279 79.24 12.01 -114.57
C THR A 279 79.33 11.16 -113.26
N MET A 280 80.09 10.05 -113.10
CA MET A 280 79.58 8.92 -112.24
C MET A 280 79.90 8.74 -110.72
N GLU A 281 81.06 9.08 -110.13
CA GLU A 281 81.70 8.12 -109.18
C GLU A 281 81.46 8.14 -107.63
N ASN A 282 81.40 9.28 -106.93
CA ASN A 282 81.74 9.36 -105.48
C ASN A 282 80.61 9.02 -104.46
N ARG A 283 80.83 8.18 -103.39
CA ARG A 283 79.76 7.94 -102.35
C ARG A 283 79.99 7.32 -100.92
N SER A 284 81.05 6.59 -100.56
CA SER A 284 80.87 5.30 -99.83
C SER A 284 80.78 5.15 -98.26
N ILE A 285 81.48 5.91 -97.41
CA ILE A 285 82.21 5.31 -96.23
C ILE A 285 81.49 5.02 -94.86
N ILE A 286 80.50 5.79 -94.40
CA ILE A 286 80.37 6.29 -92.99
C ILE A 286 79.96 5.35 -91.78
N ARG A 287 79.73 4.03 -91.89
CA ARG A 287 78.57 3.42 -91.16
C ARG A 287 78.76 2.21 -90.20
N ALA A 288 79.40 2.30 -89.01
CA ALA A 288 79.30 1.28 -87.91
C ALA A 288 79.96 1.63 -86.53
N ILE A 289 79.22 1.97 -85.44
CA ILE A 289 79.79 2.16 -84.06
C ILE A 289 78.89 1.75 -82.81
N GLU A 290 77.57 1.54 -82.89
CA GLU A 290 76.64 1.87 -81.75
C GLU A 290 76.15 0.80 -80.68
N GLU A 291 76.62 -0.45 -80.61
CA GLU A 291 75.78 -1.56 -80.01
C GLU A 291 75.98 -2.00 -78.51
N GLN A 292 76.87 -1.42 -77.67
CA GLN A 292 77.48 -2.18 -76.54
C GLN A 292 76.94 -2.04 -75.07
N GLU A 293 75.94 -1.22 -74.74
CA GLU A 293 75.72 -0.76 -73.32
C GLU A 293 74.65 -1.47 -72.43
N ARG A 294 74.01 -2.60 -72.81
CA ARG A 294 72.69 -2.99 -72.25
C ARG A 294 72.59 -4.06 -71.12
N GLU A 295 73.66 -4.64 -70.56
CA GLU A 295 73.57 -5.93 -69.82
C GLU A 295 73.64 -5.92 -68.26
N GLU A 296 73.80 -4.79 -67.56
CA GLU A 296 74.26 -4.82 -66.13
C GLU A 296 73.20 -4.81 -64.98
N GLU A 297 71.89 -4.64 -65.22
CA GLU A 297 70.97 -4.17 -64.14
C GLU A 297 70.27 -5.24 -63.24
N ASP A 298 70.20 -6.52 -63.62
CA ASP A 298 69.13 -7.44 -63.15
C ASP A 298 69.31 -8.19 -61.79
N GLU A 299 70.48 -8.18 -61.13
CA GLU A 299 70.77 -9.15 -60.05
C GLU A 299 70.18 -8.85 -58.63
N LYS A 300 69.75 -7.61 -58.33
CA LYS A 300 69.61 -7.14 -56.93
C LYS A 300 68.39 -7.65 -56.15
N ILE A 301 67.35 -8.20 -56.80
CA ILE A 301 66.00 -8.34 -56.19
C ILE A 301 65.80 -9.59 -55.30
N ARG A 302 66.61 -10.66 -55.42
CA ARG A 302 66.26 -12.00 -54.89
C ARG A 302 66.43 -12.22 -53.37
N LYS A 303 67.05 -11.31 -52.60
CA LYS A 303 67.47 -11.57 -51.21
C LYS A 303 66.41 -11.33 -50.11
N PHE A 304 65.33 -10.58 -50.37
CA PHE A 304 64.46 -10.03 -49.31
C PHE A 304 63.38 -10.98 -48.73
N ILE A 305 63.00 -12.05 -49.43
CA ILE A 305 61.79 -12.83 -49.11
C ILE A 305 61.99 -13.89 -47.99
N LYS A 306 63.24 -14.33 -47.74
CA LYS A 306 63.52 -15.52 -46.91
C LYS A 306 63.34 -15.30 -45.39
N ALA A 307 63.31 -14.07 -44.90
CA ALA A 307 63.31 -13.75 -43.46
C ALA A 307 61.93 -13.78 -42.77
N LYS A 308 60.82 -13.61 -43.50
CA LYS A 308 59.50 -13.28 -42.90
C LYS A 308 58.69 -14.48 -42.39
N LYS A 309 59.13 -15.73 -42.61
CA LYS A 309 58.36 -16.95 -42.28
C LYS A 309 58.64 -17.57 -40.89
N GLY A 310 59.73 -17.21 -40.20
CA GLY A 310 60.10 -17.85 -38.93
C GLY A 310 59.33 -17.37 -37.68
N LEU A 311 58.79 -16.15 -37.70
CA LEU A 311 58.28 -15.48 -36.49
C LEU A 311 56.87 -15.91 -36.05
N ALA A 312 56.17 -16.71 -36.84
CA ALA A 312 54.74 -17.01 -36.65
C ALA A 312 54.44 -18.29 -35.83
N ASN A 313 55.38 -19.23 -35.70
CA ASN A 313 55.11 -20.51 -35.03
C ASN A 313 55.25 -20.48 -33.50
N ILE A 314 56.13 -19.63 -32.95
CA ILE A 314 56.41 -19.58 -31.49
C ILE A 314 55.19 -19.10 -30.67
N ARG A 315 54.20 -18.45 -31.30
CA ARG A 315 53.06 -17.82 -30.61
C ARG A 315 51.87 -18.74 -30.33
N ARG A 316 51.85 -20.00 -30.79
CA ARG A 316 50.71 -20.92 -30.57
C ARG A 316 50.91 -21.96 -29.48
N GLU A 317 52.15 -22.24 -29.06
CA GLU A 317 52.43 -23.32 -28.11
C GLU A 317 52.25 -22.90 -26.64
N LYS A 318 52.35 -21.60 -26.30
CA LYS A 318 52.30 -21.14 -24.90
C LYS A 318 50.91 -20.98 -24.28
N ASP A 319 49.85 -20.86 -25.08
CA ASP A 319 48.50 -20.58 -24.55
C ASP A 319 47.72 -21.85 -24.14
N ALA A 320 48.23 -23.05 -24.50
CA ALA A 320 47.58 -24.33 -24.19
C ALA A 320 47.95 -24.90 -22.80
N GLU A 321 49.06 -24.46 -22.21
CA GLU A 321 49.62 -25.05 -20.99
C GLU A 321 49.05 -24.43 -19.69
N THR A 322 48.50 -23.22 -19.77
CA THR A 322 47.99 -22.46 -18.61
C THR A 322 46.63 -22.92 -18.09
N HIS A 323 45.84 -23.65 -18.89
CA HIS A 323 44.48 -24.05 -18.51
C HIS A 323 44.39 -25.35 -17.69
N ARG A 324 45.39 -26.23 -17.73
CA ARG A 324 45.38 -27.51 -16.98
C ARG A 324 45.65 -27.36 -15.47
N LEU A 325 46.27 -26.26 -15.05
CA LEU A 325 46.74 -26.05 -13.67
C LEU A 325 45.67 -25.49 -12.70
N MET A 326 44.46 -25.15 -13.16
CA MET A 326 43.44 -24.50 -12.32
C MET A 326 42.45 -25.43 -11.61
N GLU A 327 42.33 -26.70 -12.02
CA GLU A 327 41.27 -27.59 -11.49
C GLU A 327 41.72 -28.46 -10.30
N GLU A 328 43.00 -28.87 -10.25
CA GLU A 328 43.60 -29.70 -9.17
C GLU A 328 43.71 -29.01 -7.79
N ARG A 329 43.23 -27.77 -7.66
CA ARG A 329 43.24 -26.98 -6.42
C ARG A 329 41.96 -27.08 -5.60
N LYS A 330 40.83 -27.52 -6.20
CA LYS A 330 39.52 -27.51 -5.52
C LYS A 330 39.21 -28.76 -4.69
N GLU A 331 39.76 -29.92 -5.06
CA GLU A 331 39.38 -31.20 -4.41
C GLU A 331 40.11 -31.48 -3.08
N ARG A 332 41.24 -30.82 -2.81
CA ARG A 332 42.03 -31.02 -1.57
C ARG A 332 41.42 -30.42 -0.30
N ILE A 333 40.43 -29.54 -0.41
CA ILE A 333 39.83 -28.82 0.73
C ILE A 333 38.67 -29.62 1.37
N PHE A 334 38.03 -30.52 0.62
CA PHE A 334 36.83 -31.23 1.06
C PHE A 334 37.09 -32.33 2.09
N ASN A 335 38.24 -33.01 2.02
CA ASN A 335 38.50 -34.23 2.81
C ASN A 335 39.07 -33.98 4.23
N TYR A 336 39.39 -32.74 4.61
CA TYR A 336 40.02 -32.44 5.91
C TYR A 336 39.03 -32.13 7.05
N LEU A 337 37.80 -31.68 6.75
CA LEU A 337 36.82 -31.34 7.80
C LEU A 337 36.16 -32.56 8.46
N SER A 338 36.21 -33.73 7.82
CA SER A 338 35.42 -34.91 8.23
C SER A 338 36.02 -35.72 9.39
N GLU A 339 37.33 -35.62 9.66
CA GLU A 339 38.00 -36.43 10.69
C GLU A 339 38.01 -35.80 12.09
N LEU A 340 37.81 -34.49 12.20
CA LEU A 340 37.98 -33.74 13.46
C LEU A 340 36.82 -33.91 14.46
N ILE A 341 35.67 -34.42 14.03
CA ILE A 341 34.46 -34.57 14.87
C ILE A 341 34.50 -35.86 15.73
N ARG A 342 35.34 -36.85 15.38
CA ARG A 342 35.26 -38.22 15.92
C ARG A 342 36.21 -38.51 17.11
N LYS A 343 36.70 -37.49 17.85
CA LYS A 343 37.85 -37.65 18.79
C LYS A 343 37.77 -36.96 20.17
N LYS A 344 36.57 -36.78 20.75
CA LYS A 344 36.28 -36.39 22.16
C LYS A 344 34.93 -37.04 22.54
N LEU A 345 34.66 -37.73 23.66
CA LEU A 345 35.17 -37.76 25.05
C LEU A 345 34.87 -39.13 25.73
N GLY A 346 35.37 -39.38 26.96
CA GLY A 346 34.89 -40.47 27.84
C GLY A 346 35.48 -40.50 29.27
N ASN A 347 34.70 -41.13 30.18
CA ASN A 347 35.01 -41.81 31.46
C ASN A 347 35.34 -41.06 32.79
N GLU A 348 34.91 -41.71 33.88
CA GLU A 348 35.07 -41.50 35.34
C GLU A 348 36.38 -42.15 35.88
N ASP A 349 36.98 -41.92 37.07
CA ASP A 349 36.61 -41.39 38.43
C ASP A 349 36.16 -42.43 39.51
N ASP A 350 36.93 -42.56 40.62
CA ASP A 350 36.75 -43.50 41.78
C ASP A 350 37.64 -43.07 43.00
N ILE A 351 37.43 -43.64 44.22
CA ILE A 351 38.22 -43.54 45.52
C ILE A 351 37.67 -42.59 46.64
N LEU A 352 36.94 -43.13 47.65
CA LEU A 352 36.94 -42.65 49.07
C LEU A 352 36.13 -43.58 50.04
N ALA A 353 36.75 -44.44 50.87
CA ALA A 353 36.11 -45.06 52.07
C ALA A 353 37.05 -46.00 52.89
N ARG A 354 37.63 -45.52 54.00
CA ARG A 354 38.22 -46.34 55.11
C ARG A 354 38.71 -45.41 56.23
N ASP A 355 38.00 -45.34 57.37
CA ASP A 355 38.48 -44.82 58.67
C ASP A 355 37.41 -45.03 59.76
N ILE A 356 37.79 -44.86 61.05
CA ILE A 356 36.95 -44.86 62.29
C ILE A 356 36.61 -46.25 62.89
N ALA A 357 37.32 -46.65 63.97
CA ALA A 357 37.04 -47.89 64.74
C ALA A 357 37.57 -47.98 66.20
N GLU A 358 37.86 -46.89 66.93
CA GLU A 358 38.67 -46.94 68.17
C GLU A 358 38.18 -45.98 69.29
N ALA A 359 37.51 -46.46 70.37
CA ALA A 359 37.00 -45.58 71.46
C ALA A 359 36.52 -46.21 72.83
N GLU A 360 36.72 -47.48 73.21
CA GLU A 360 35.75 -48.19 74.10
C GLU A 360 36.12 -48.60 75.58
N ALA A 361 37.15 -48.05 76.25
CA ALA A 361 37.85 -48.79 77.34
C ALA A 361 37.70 -48.41 78.86
N GLU A 362 36.85 -47.49 79.33
CA GLU A 362 37.11 -46.75 80.61
C GLU A 362 36.19 -46.98 81.85
N ARG A 363 35.60 -48.17 82.15
CA ARG A 363 34.35 -48.25 82.99
C ARG A 363 34.24 -49.00 84.35
N GLU A 364 35.29 -49.51 85.02
CA GLU A 364 35.09 -50.65 85.98
C GLU A 364 35.20 -50.44 87.53
N GLN A 365 35.47 -49.25 88.11
CA GLN A 365 35.94 -49.18 89.53
C GLN A 365 34.93 -48.94 90.69
N GLU A 366 33.62 -48.76 90.47
CA GLU A 366 32.71 -48.14 91.49
C GLU A 366 32.10 -49.05 92.60
N GLU A 367 32.34 -50.36 92.64
CA GLU A 367 31.37 -51.29 93.29
C GLU A 367 31.33 -51.38 94.84
N LYS A 368 32.39 -51.03 95.60
CA LYS A 368 32.57 -51.61 96.96
C LYS A 368 31.95 -50.88 98.17
N GLU A 369 31.51 -49.63 98.06
CA GLU A 369 31.11 -48.80 99.23
C GLU A 369 29.69 -49.09 99.81
N LYS A 370 29.17 -50.32 99.60
CA LYS A 370 27.72 -50.60 99.57
C LYS A 370 27.13 -51.37 100.75
N GLU A 371 27.93 -51.89 101.70
CA GLU A 371 27.43 -52.92 102.65
C GLU A 371 26.97 -52.42 104.02
N GLU A 372 27.72 -51.60 104.75
CA GLU A 372 27.36 -51.25 106.14
C GLU A 372 26.11 -50.36 106.23
N LYS A 373 25.84 -49.59 105.18
CA LYS A 373 24.59 -48.84 104.96
C LYS A 373 23.33 -49.74 104.99
N ARG A 374 23.43 -51.09 105.06
CA ARG A 374 22.28 -52.02 105.00
C ARG A 374 21.57 -52.29 106.33
N LYS A 375 22.25 -52.29 107.50
CA LYS A 375 21.63 -52.77 108.76
C LYS A 375 20.73 -51.75 109.46
N ALA A 376 21.12 -50.47 109.53
CA ALA A 376 20.28 -49.43 110.13
C ALA A 376 18.93 -49.29 109.39
N LYS A 377 18.98 -49.39 108.05
CA LYS A 377 17.81 -49.40 107.18
C LYS A 377 16.77 -50.45 107.56
N LEU A 378 17.15 -51.61 108.10
CA LEU A 378 16.20 -52.72 108.35
C LEU A 378 15.13 -52.44 109.42
N LYS A 379 15.37 -51.51 110.36
CA LYS A 379 14.35 -51.12 111.36
C LYS A 379 13.49 -49.97 110.89
N GLU A 380 14.12 -48.96 110.27
CA GLU A 380 13.43 -47.90 109.53
C GLU A 380 12.46 -48.51 108.49
N ILE A 381 12.87 -49.60 107.82
CA ILE A 381 12.05 -50.40 106.89
C ILE A 381 10.78 -50.98 107.54
N GLU A 382 10.74 -51.32 108.83
CA GLU A 382 9.57 -51.99 109.42
C GLU A 382 8.49 -51.00 109.87
N GLU A 383 8.88 -49.87 110.46
CA GLU A 383 7.95 -48.77 110.73
C GLU A 383 7.48 -48.12 109.43
N TYR A 384 8.39 -47.99 108.45
CA TYR A 384 8.05 -47.67 107.06
C TYR A 384 7.09 -48.69 106.45
N ARG A 385 7.24 -50.01 106.66
CA ARG A 385 6.31 -51.03 106.13
C ARG A 385 4.88 -50.81 106.62
N ILE A 386 4.65 -50.55 107.90
CA ILE A 386 3.30 -50.35 108.44
C ILE A 386 2.70 -49.02 107.94
N ALA A 387 3.50 -47.96 107.89
CA ALA A 387 3.08 -46.68 107.30
C ALA A 387 2.77 -46.82 105.79
N VAL A 388 3.61 -47.57 105.06
CA VAL A 388 3.42 -47.93 103.66
C VAL A 388 2.18 -48.80 103.49
N GLU A 389 1.87 -49.75 104.36
CA GLU A 389 0.64 -50.56 104.22
C GLU A 389 -0.63 -49.71 104.32
N LYS A 390 -0.70 -48.77 105.27
CA LYS A 390 -1.81 -47.82 105.38
C LYS A 390 -1.86 -46.87 104.19
N SER A 391 -0.75 -46.22 103.87
CA SER A 391 -0.63 -45.32 102.71
C SER A 391 -0.94 -46.04 101.39
N LYS A 392 -0.59 -47.33 101.26
CA LYS A 392 -0.88 -48.19 100.10
C LYS A 392 -2.32 -48.66 100.05
N MET A 393 -3.03 -48.73 101.17
CA MET A 393 -4.48 -48.96 101.20
C MET A 393 -5.24 -47.69 100.77
N GLU A 394 -4.85 -46.53 101.28
CA GLU A 394 -5.38 -45.23 100.86
C GLU A 394 -5.08 -44.95 99.37
N GLN A 395 -3.83 -45.19 98.93
CA GLN A 395 -3.44 -45.15 97.52
C GLN A 395 -4.29 -46.12 96.70
N LYS A 396 -4.50 -47.38 97.10
CA LYS A 396 -5.38 -48.31 96.36
C LYS A 396 -6.83 -47.83 96.25
N GLU A 397 -7.37 -47.15 97.26
CA GLU A 397 -8.72 -46.57 97.16
C GLU A 397 -8.75 -45.33 96.27
N GLN A 398 -7.67 -44.54 96.27
CA GLN A 398 -7.52 -43.38 95.43
C GLN A 398 -7.24 -43.77 93.97
N GLU A 399 -6.33 -44.71 93.69
CA GLU A 399 -6.11 -45.39 92.40
C GLU A 399 -7.41 -46.01 91.86
N LYS A 400 -8.28 -46.57 92.72
CA LYS A 400 -9.61 -47.03 92.30
C LYS A 400 -10.51 -45.87 91.86
N LYS A 401 -10.60 -44.78 92.63
CA LYS A 401 -11.37 -43.59 92.24
C LYS A 401 -10.82 -42.97 90.95
N GLU A 402 -9.51 -42.80 90.84
CA GLU A 402 -8.80 -42.28 89.68
C GLU A 402 -8.94 -43.22 88.46
N SER A 403 -8.95 -44.55 88.64
CA SER A 403 -9.24 -45.50 87.56
C SER A 403 -10.70 -45.49 87.11
N GLU A 404 -11.65 -45.23 88.01
CA GLU A 404 -13.07 -45.03 87.65
C GLU A 404 -13.30 -43.69 86.96
N GLU A 405 -12.61 -42.63 87.39
CA GLU A 405 -12.65 -41.29 86.79
C GLU A 405 -11.99 -41.28 85.40
N THR A 406 -10.81 -41.90 85.25
CA THR A 406 -10.18 -42.07 83.94
C THR A 406 -11.01 -42.99 83.04
N LEU A 407 -11.65 -44.05 83.56
CA LEU A 407 -12.59 -44.87 82.77
C LEU A 407 -13.84 -44.08 82.32
N LYS A 408 -14.35 -43.17 83.14
CA LYS A 408 -15.43 -42.23 82.75
C LYS A 408 -14.94 -41.27 81.66
N ALA A 409 -13.76 -40.66 81.86
CA ALA A 409 -13.14 -39.76 80.90
C ALA A 409 -12.84 -40.46 79.55
N PHE A 410 -12.38 -41.71 79.56
CA PHE A 410 -12.21 -42.51 78.34
C PHE A 410 -13.54 -42.77 77.63
N LYS A 411 -14.61 -43.12 78.36
CA LYS A 411 -15.95 -43.33 77.79
C LYS A 411 -16.55 -42.03 77.21
N GLU A 412 -16.24 -40.88 77.80
CA GLU A 412 -16.65 -39.57 77.29
C GLU A 412 -15.82 -39.15 76.08
N ALA A 413 -14.50 -39.34 76.12
CA ALA A 413 -13.60 -39.11 74.99
C ALA A 413 -13.94 -39.99 73.78
N ASP A 414 -14.27 -41.27 73.98
CA ASP A 414 -14.73 -42.17 72.92
C ASP A 414 -16.04 -41.69 72.29
N LYS A 415 -17.02 -41.27 73.10
CA LYS A 415 -18.29 -40.69 72.58
C LYS A 415 -18.01 -39.46 71.73
N LEU A 416 -17.24 -38.50 72.26
CA LEU A 416 -16.85 -37.28 71.54
C LEU A 416 -16.07 -37.59 70.26
N PHE A 417 -15.22 -38.63 70.27
CA PHE A 417 -14.50 -39.09 69.09
C PHE A 417 -15.46 -39.65 68.03
N TRP A 418 -16.42 -40.48 68.41
CA TRP A 418 -17.43 -41.02 67.48
C TRP A 418 -18.36 -39.93 66.92
N GLU A 419 -18.79 -38.98 67.76
CA GLU A 419 -19.58 -37.81 67.34
C GLU A 419 -18.78 -36.93 66.37
N THR A 420 -17.56 -36.53 66.73
CA THR A 420 -16.64 -35.76 65.87
C THR A 420 -16.34 -36.48 64.56
N ARG A 421 -16.17 -37.81 64.60
CA ARG A 421 -15.97 -38.65 63.39
C ARG A 421 -17.21 -38.68 62.51
N GLY A 422 -18.40 -38.77 63.10
CA GLY A 422 -19.68 -38.70 62.42
C GLY A 422 -19.91 -37.34 61.75
N GLU A 423 -19.69 -36.24 62.48
CA GLU A 423 -19.74 -34.89 61.94
C GLU A 423 -18.75 -34.69 60.79
N ASN A 424 -17.50 -35.11 60.94
CA ASN A 424 -16.48 -34.97 59.90
C ASN A 424 -16.81 -35.83 58.67
N GLN A 425 -17.44 -36.99 58.84
CA GLN A 425 -17.95 -37.77 57.72
C GLN A 425 -19.14 -37.07 57.04
N GLN A 426 -20.00 -36.40 57.80
CA GLN A 426 -21.13 -35.65 57.26
C GLN A 426 -20.67 -34.40 56.50
N LYS A 427 -19.77 -33.59 57.08
CA LYS A 427 -19.09 -32.45 56.41
C LYS A 427 -18.49 -32.90 55.07
N LYS A 428 -17.72 -34.00 55.05
CA LYS A 428 -17.17 -34.59 53.81
C LYS A 428 -18.20 -35.10 52.81
N LYS A 429 -19.40 -35.52 53.24
CA LYS A 429 -20.51 -35.89 52.33
C LYS A 429 -21.11 -34.62 51.72
N ASP A 430 -21.29 -33.58 52.51
CA ASP A 430 -21.94 -32.34 52.06
C ASP A 430 -20.99 -31.51 51.18
N GLU A 431 -19.69 -31.45 51.48
CA GLU A 431 -18.63 -30.95 50.58
C GLU A 431 -18.63 -31.66 49.21
N LYS A 432 -18.85 -32.98 49.19
CA LYS A 432 -18.96 -33.74 47.94
C LYS A 432 -20.23 -33.38 47.17
N LYS A 433 -21.36 -33.18 47.86
CA LYS A 433 -22.61 -32.72 47.23
C LYS A 433 -22.46 -31.31 46.65
N THR A 434 -21.86 -30.36 47.37
CA THR A 434 -21.66 -28.98 46.87
C THR A 434 -20.71 -28.97 45.67
N THR A 435 -19.61 -29.73 45.74
CA THR A 435 -18.70 -29.92 44.60
C THR A 435 -19.43 -30.54 43.39
N GLN A 436 -20.26 -31.57 43.62
CA GLN A 436 -21.05 -32.20 42.57
C GLN A 436 -22.07 -31.23 41.96
N SER A 437 -22.79 -30.44 42.76
CA SER A 437 -23.75 -29.44 42.25
C SER A 437 -23.05 -28.34 41.45
N PHE A 438 -21.88 -27.89 41.90
CA PHE A 438 -21.07 -26.91 41.18
C PHE A 438 -20.57 -27.46 39.83
N LEU A 439 -20.10 -28.71 39.77
CA LEU A 439 -19.73 -29.36 38.52
C LEU A 439 -20.93 -29.51 37.56
N ILE A 440 -22.11 -29.83 38.08
CA ILE A 440 -23.35 -29.89 37.28
C ILE A 440 -23.71 -28.50 36.73
N GLN A 441 -23.60 -27.44 37.53
CA GLN A 441 -23.77 -26.05 37.08
C GLN A 441 -22.79 -25.69 35.97
N GLN A 442 -21.49 -25.95 36.14
CA GLN A 442 -20.48 -25.72 35.09
C GLN A 442 -20.76 -26.50 33.80
N ILE A 443 -21.28 -27.73 33.89
CA ILE A 443 -21.67 -28.52 32.71
C ILE A 443 -22.89 -27.89 32.02
N ALA A 444 -23.86 -27.38 32.78
CA ALA A 444 -25.02 -26.67 32.24
C ALA A 444 -24.60 -25.35 31.55
N GLU A 445 -23.78 -24.53 32.20
CA GLU A 445 -23.21 -23.30 31.66
C GLU A 445 -22.43 -23.57 30.36
N LYS A 446 -21.53 -24.55 30.34
CA LYS A 446 -20.79 -24.93 29.13
C LYS A 446 -21.72 -25.37 28.00
N LYS A 447 -22.82 -26.08 28.29
CA LYS A 447 -23.83 -26.46 27.29
C LYS A 447 -24.60 -25.24 26.74
N VAL A 448 -24.92 -24.26 27.59
CA VAL A 448 -25.57 -23.01 27.16
C VAL A 448 -24.60 -22.19 26.30
N ASN A 449 -23.37 -21.98 26.75
CA ASN A 449 -22.35 -21.23 26.02
C ASN A 449 -22.03 -21.88 24.65
N MET A 450 -21.96 -23.21 24.58
CA MET A 450 -21.75 -23.94 23.32
C MET A 450 -22.94 -23.78 22.35
N LYS A 451 -24.18 -23.73 22.85
CA LYS A 451 -25.36 -23.44 22.02
C LYS A 451 -25.33 -22.00 21.50
N GLN A 452 -25.03 -21.03 22.37
CA GLN A 452 -24.89 -19.62 21.99
C GLN A 452 -23.76 -19.42 20.98
N GLN A 453 -22.63 -20.12 21.13
CA GLN A 453 -21.55 -20.10 20.13
C GLN A 453 -22.03 -20.63 18.78
N LEU A 454 -22.74 -21.76 18.75
CA LEU A 454 -23.31 -22.32 17.52
C LEU A 454 -24.35 -21.39 16.87
N GLU A 455 -25.20 -20.74 17.67
CA GLU A 455 -26.18 -19.74 17.22
C GLU A 455 -25.47 -18.51 16.63
N ASN A 456 -24.47 -17.97 17.34
CA ASN A 456 -23.64 -16.86 16.85
C ASN A 456 -22.88 -17.21 15.57
N ASP A 457 -22.32 -18.43 15.46
CA ASP A 457 -21.61 -18.90 14.26
C ASP A 457 -22.58 -19.05 13.07
N LEU A 458 -23.82 -19.47 13.31
CA LEU A 458 -24.88 -19.55 12.29
C LEU A 458 -25.35 -18.16 11.86
N ASP A 459 -25.51 -17.23 12.80
CA ASP A 459 -25.92 -15.85 12.50
C ASP A 459 -24.80 -15.09 11.75
N TYR A 460 -23.54 -15.25 12.17
CA TYR A 460 -22.38 -14.74 11.42
C TYR A 460 -22.30 -15.31 9.99
N GLN A 461 -22.64 -16.59 9.80
CA GLN A 461 -22.72 -17.18 8.46
C GLN A 461 -23.82 -16.52 7.61
N LYS A 462 -25.03 -16.31 8.16
CA LYS A 462 -26.13 -15.61 7.47
C LYS A 462 -25.75 -14.17 7.11
N GLU A 463 -25.13 -13.43 8.03
CA GLU A 463 -24.67 -12.05 7.78
C GLU A 463 -23.60 -12.00 6.68
N SER A 464 -22.64 -12.92 6.72
CA SER A 464 -21.59 -13.06 5.70
C SER A 464 -22.17 -13.39 4.32
N GLU A 465 -23.14 -14.30 4.25
CA GLU A 465 -23.84 -14.64 3.02
C GLU A 465 -24.69 -13.47 2.47
N ALA A 466 -25.39 -12.75 3.33
CA ALA A 466 -26.11 -11.54 2.96
C ALA A 466 -25.17 -10.46 2.40
N LEU A 467 -24.01 -10.26 3.05
CA LEU A 467 -22.97 -9.33 2.57
C LEU A 467 -22.38 -9.74 1.21
N VAL A 468 -22.15 -11.04 0.99
CA VAL A 468 -21.72 -11.57 -0.31
C VAL A 468 -22.80 -11.36 -1.38
N PHE A 469 -24.08 -11.51 -1.03
CA PHE A 469 -25.20 -11.29 -1.93
C PHE A 469 -25.36 -9.82 -2.34
N GLU A 470 -25.25 -8.87 -1.41
CA GLU A 470 -25.24 -7.43 -1.75
C GLU A 470 -24.02 -7.06 -2.60
N LYS A 471 -22.81 -7.54 -2.28
CA LYS A 471 -21.61 -7.31 -3.11
C LYS A 471 -21.75 -7.86 -4.54
N GLU A 472 -22.40 -9.01 -4.72
CA GLU A 472 -22.67 -9.55 -6.07
C GLU A 472 -23.81 -8.79 -6.79
N LYS A 473 -24.76 -8.16 -6.08
CA LYS A 473 -25.72 -7.21 -6.68
C LYS A 473 -25.02 -5.94 -7.17
N GLU A 474 -24.18 -5.33 -6.34
CA GLU A 474 -23.35 -4.16 -6.72
C GLU A 474 -22.49 -4.50 -7.94
N PHE A 475 -21.81 -5.65 -7.93
CA PHE A 475 -21.06 -6.14 -9.08
C PHE A 475 -21.92 -6.31 -10.34
N LYS A 476 -23.13 -6.88 -10.22
CA LYS A 476 -24.06 -7.03 -11.35
C LYS A 476 -24.64 -5.71 -11.85
N GLN A 477 -24.73 -4.66 -11.03
CA GLN A 477 -25.09 -3.31 -11.47
C GLN A 477 -23.92 -2.70 -12.28
N TYR A 478 -22.74 -2.62 -11.67
CA TYR A 478 -21.52 -2.15 -12.32
C TYR A 478 -21.22 -2.88 -13.64
N ALA A 479 -21.29 -4.20 -13.65
CA ALA A 479 -21.03 -4.99 -14.84
C ALA A 479 -22.05 -4.73 -15.96
N ARG A 480 -23.33 -4.43 -15.63
CA ARG A 480 -24.34 -4.03 -16.62
C ARG A 480 -24.01 -2.68 -17.24
N GLU A 481 -23.65 -1.69 -16.44
CA GLU A 481 -23.26 -0.35 -16.92
C GLU A 481 -22.03 -0.41 -17.84
N VAL A 482 -21.01 -1.19 -17.46
CA VAL A 482 -19.82 -1.41 -18.30
C VAL A 482 -20.18 -2.16 -19.59
N ILE A 483 -21.04 -3.19 -19.53
CA ILE A 483 -21.50 -3.92 -20.71
C ILE A 483 -22.30 -3.01 -21.64
N GLU A 484 -23.19 -2.16 -21.12
CA GLU A 484 -23.99 -1.24 -21.92
C GLU A 484 -23.11 -0.18 -22.60
N SER A 485 -22.18 0.44 -21.86
CA SER A 485 -21.24 1.41 -22.44
C SER A 485 -20.33 0.78 -23.51
N GLU A 486 -19.80 -0.42 -23.27
CA GLU A 486 -18.98 -1.10 -24.28
C GLU A 486 -19.79 -1.64 -25.46
N SER A 487 -21.07 -2.01 -25.28
CA SER A 487 -21.93 -2.45 -26.39
C SER A 487 -22.17 -1.38 -27.45
N LYS A 488 -22.14 -0.10 -27.06
CA LYS A 488 -22.19 1.06 -27.95
C LYS A 488 -20.85 1.26 -28.68
N SER A 489 -19.76 0.73 -28.14
CA SER A 489 -18.37 0.94 -28.55
C SER A 489 -17.79 -0.22 -29.40
N THR A 490 -18.16 -1.46 -29.09
CA THR A 490 -17.67 -2.68 -29.75
C THR A 490 -18.76 -3.72 -29.92
N LYS A 491 -18.69 -4.50 -31.01
CA LYS A 491 -19.57 -5.65 -31.24
C LYS A 491 -19.14 -6.89 -30.43
N ASN A 492 -17.90 -6.94 -29.95
CA ASN A 492 -17.34 -8.13 -29.31
C ASN A 492 -17.41 -8.05 -27.77
N ILE A 493 -18.64 -8.23 -27.27
CA ILE A 493 -19.00 -8.15 -25.85
C ILE A 493 -18.90 -9.53 -25.17
N TYR A 494 -18.68 -10.61 -25.94
CA TYR A 494 -18.67 -12.00 -25.46
C TYR A 494 -17.75 -12.23 -24.23
N PRO A 495 -16.52 -11.68 -24.15
CA PRO A 495 -15.68 -11.83 -22.95
C PRO A 495 -16.36 -11.33 -21.67
N LEU A 496 -17.02 -10.16 -21.73
CA LEU A 496 -17.70 -9.54 -20.60
C LEU A 496 -18.91 -10.38 -20.15
N LEU A 497 -19.74 -10.80 -21.11
CA LEU A 497 -20.89 -11.67 -20.85
C LEU A 497 -20.45 -13.00 -20.23
N ASN A 498 -19.34 -13.57 -20.68
CA ASN A 498 -18.80 -14.80 -20.11
C ASN A 498 -18.29 -14.58 -18.67
N ALA A 499 -17.57 -13.49 -18.39
CA ALA A 499 -17.11 -13.15 -17.04
C ALA A 499 -18.26 -13.02 -16.03
N VAL A 500 -19.38 -12.36 -16.41
CA VAL A 500 -20.56 -12.23 -15.54
C VAL A 500 -21.18 -13.59 -15.21
N LYS A 501 -21.25 -14.53 -16.17
CA LYS A 501 -21.85 -15.87 -15.99
C LYS A 501 -21.20 -16.74 -14.90
N TYR A 502 -19.92 -16.53 -14.57
CA TYR A 502 -19.23 -17.40 -13.61
C TYR A 502 -19.68 -17.25 -12.15
N GLY A 503 -20.40 -16.18 -11.78
CA GLY A 503 -20.86 -15.98 -10.39
C GLY A 503 -19.74 -15.66 -9.38
N PRO A 504 -20.07 -15.49 -8.09
CA PRO A 504 -19.08 -15.25 -7.04
C PRO A 504 -18.23 -16.51 -6.78
N GLY A 505 -16.93 -16.32 -6.54
CA GLY A 505 -15.95 -17.41 -6.41
C GLY A 505 -15.28 -17.77 -7.74
N SER A 506 -13.95 -17.85 -7.77
CA SER A 506 -13.16 -18.14 -8.99
C SER A 506 -13.17 -19.63 -9.39
N GLY A 507 -14.05 -20.44 -8.78
CA GLY A 507 -14.12 -21.88 -8.97
C GLY A 507 -14.79 -22.32 -10.28
N ARG A 508 -14.40 -23.50 -10.77
CA ARG A 508 -15.07 -24.17 -11.90
C ARG A 508 -16.21 -25.10 -11.47
N GLY A 509 -16.44 -25.27 -10.16
CA GLY A 509 -17.52 -26.12 -9.65
C GLY A 509 -18.93 -25.56 -9.94
N PRO A 510 -19.99 -26.36 -9.70
CA PRO A 510 -21.36 -25.86 -9.70
C PRO A 510 -21.55 -24.79 -8.61
N PRO A 511 -22.41 -23.77 -8.81
CA PRO A 511 -22.69 -22.76 -7.80
C PRO A 511 -23.53 -23.36 -6.66
N LEU A 512 -23.11 -23.12 -5.42
CA LEU A 512 -23.85 -23.58 -4.24
C LEU A 512 -24.94 -22.56 -3.89
N THR A 513 -26.17 -22.81 -4.31
CA THR A 513 -27.33 -21.91 -4.09
C THR A 513 -27.62 -21.65 -2.62
N GLU A 514 -27.36 -22.62 -1.75
CA GLU A 514 -27.55 -22.54 -0.30
C GLU A 514 -26.54 -21.62 0.39
N ARG A 515 -25.40 -21.31 -0.26
CA ARG A 515 -24.27 -20.58 0.35
C ARG A 515 -23.90 -19.35 -0.47
N GLY A 516 -24.86 -18.45 -0.66
CA GLY A 516 -24.69 -17.19 -1.41
C GLY A 516 -24.36 -17.35 -2.91
N GLY A 517 -24.54 -18.55 -3.49
CA GLY A 517 -24.20 -18.82 -4.90
C GLY A 517 -22.71 -18.96 -5.18
N ILE A 518 -21.87 -19.10 -4.16
CA ILE A 518 -20.41 -19.23 -4.30
C ILE A 518 -20.08 -20.48 -5.13
N ARG A 519 -19.16 -20.34 -6.10
CA ARG A 519 -18.53 -21.46 -6.81
C ARG A 519 -17.22 -21.87 -6.15
N PRO A 520 -17.14 -23.07 -5.54
CA PRO A 520 -15.88 -23.62 -5.07
C PRO A 520 -14.97 -23.98 -6.25
N SER A 521 -13.65 -23.83 -6.06
CA SER A 521 -12.69 -24.71 -6.75
C SER A 521 -13.04 -26.16 -6.40
N TYR A 522 -13.02 -27.06 -7.39
CA TYR A 522 -13.44 -28.47 -7.31
C TYR A 522 -13.40 -29.05 -5.88
N GLN A 523 -14.55 -29.00 -5.19
CA GLN A 523 -14.69 -29.68 -3.91
C GLN A 523 -14.73 -31.18 -4.19
N ALA A 524 -13.74 -31.90 -3.66
CA ALA A 524 -13.88 -33.34 -3.50
C ALA A 524 -15.08 -33.57 -2.57
N LYS A 525 -16.08 -34.29 -3.06
CA LYS A 525 -17.23 -34.73 -2.28
C LYS A 525 -17.26 -36.24 -2.31
N ASP A 526 -17.62 -36.84 -1.18
CA ASP A 526 -17.94 -38.26 -1.15
C ASP A 526 -19.19 -38.55 -1.99
N PHE A 527 -19.43 -39.84 -2.28
CA PHE A 527 -20.63 -40.32 -2.98
C PHE A 527 -21.95 -39.95 -2.28
N LEU A 528 -21.90 -39.56 -1.00
CA LEU A 528 -23.04 -39.04 -0.21
C LEU A 528 -23.19 -37.51 -0.28
N GLY A 529 -22.34 -36.79 -1.02
CA GLY A 529 -22.41 -35.33 -1.18
C GLY A 529 -21.72 -34.51 -0.08
N ASN A 530 -21.23 -35.16 0.98
CA ASN A 530 -20.45 -34.56 2.06
C ASN A 530 -19.12 -33.99 1.52
N GLN A 531 -18.72 -32.81 2.00
CA GLN A 531 -17.44 -32.18 1.64
C GLN A 531 -16.29 -32.94 2.29
N LEU A 532 -15.36 -33.45 1.49
CA LEU A 532 -14.12 -34.04 2.00
C LEU A 532 -13.19 -32.95 2.57
N PRO A 533 -12.35 -33.28 3.56
CA PRO A 533 -11.34 -32.35 4.08
C PRO A 533 -10.43 -31.85 2.95
N ASP A 534 -10.15 -30.55 2.92
CA ASP A 534 -9.22 -29.98 1.94
C ASP A 534 -7.81 -30.56 2.16
N TYR A 535 -7.22 -31.12 1.10
CA TYR A 535 -5.85 -31.68 1.08
C TYR A 535 -4.74 -30.60 1.17
N THR A 536 -5.03 -29.44 1.77
CA THR A 536 -4.08 -28.34 1.93
C THR A 536 -3.11 -28.60 3.08
N SER A 537 -1.89 -28.96 2.69
CA SER A 537 -0.70 -29.22 3.51
C SER A 537 -0.69 -30.54 4.29
N ARG A 538 0.35 -31.34 4.00
CA ARG A 538 0.92 -32.25 5.00
C ARG A 538 1.48 -31.39 6.14
N ARG A 539 0.69 -31.12 7.18
CA ARG A 539 1.28 -31.15 8.51
C ARG A 539 1.65 -32.60 8.77
N SER A 540 2.90 -32.85 9.15
CA SER A 540 3.23 -34.08 9.85
C SER A 540 2.39 -34.09 11.11
N VAL A 541 1.31 -34.86 11.10
CA VAL A 541 0.71 -35.35 12.34
C VAL A 541 1.83 -36.17 12.98
N GLU A 542 2.49 -35.60 13.99
CA GLU A 542 3.27 -36.42 14.89
C GLU A 542 2.30 -37.47 15.42
N HIS A 543 2.62 -38.74 15.16
CA HIS A 543 1.82 -39.85 15.65
C HIS A 543 1.96 -39.87 17.17
N ASP A 544 1.08 -39.14 17.85
CA ASP A 544 0.87 -39.26 19.28
C ASP A 544 0.70 -40.73 19.61
N SER A 545 1.66 -41.25 20.37
CA SER A 545 2.07 -42.65 20.28
C SER A 545 0.92 -43.65 20.53
N ILE A 546 0.43 -44.29 19.46
CA ILE A 546 -0.45 -45.47 19.52
C ILE A 546 0.40 -46.69 19.92
N GLY A 547 1.02 -46.61 21.10
CA GLY A 547 1.98 -47.58 21.63
C GLY A 547 1.59 -48.20 22.96
N LYS A 548 0.48 -47.77 23.59
CA LYS A 548 0.13 -48.17 24.98
C LYS A 548 -1.35 -48.50 25.25
N THR A 549 -2.00 -49.28 24.39
CA THR A 549 -3.30 -49.93 24.72
C THR A 549 -3.43 -51.39 24.28
N LYS A 550 -2.33 -52.17 24.31
CA LYS A 550 -2.43 -53.66 24.28
C LYS A 550 -2.93 -54.21 25.62
N ARG A 551 -4.20 -53.99 25.95
CA ARG A 551 -4.94 -54.76 26.98
C ARG A 551 -6.34 -55.13 26.50
N ARG A 552 -6.46 -56.41 26.11
CA ARG A 552 -7.69 -57.22 26.03
C ARG A 552 -9.00 -56.48 25.76
N LEU A 553 -9.38 -56.43 24.49
CA LEU A 553 -10.77 -56.70 24.09
C LEU A 553 -10.75 -58.00 23.30
N GLY A 554 -11.21 -59.08 23.94
CA GLY A 554 -11.39 -60.35 23.27
C GLY A 554 -12.77 -60.37 22.63
N PHE A 555 -12.82 -60.44 21.31
CA PHE A 555 -13.95 -60.97 20.57
C PHE A 555 -13.43 -61.96 19.53
N THR A 556 -14.09 -63.10 19.45
CA THR A 556 -13.76 -64.23 18.59
C THR A 556 -14.58 -64.21 17.32
N TRP A 557 -13.97 -64.66 16.22
CA TRP A 557 -14.47 -64.74 14.84
C TRP A 557 -14.44 -63.42 14.05
#